data_AF-A0A849S9E3-F1
#
_entry.id   AF-A0A849S9E3-F1
#
_cell.length_a   1.000
_cell.length_b   1.000
_cell.length_c   1.000
_cell.angle_alpha   90.00
_cell.angle_beta   90.00
_cell.angle_gamma   90.00
#
_symmetry.space_group_name_H-M   'P 1'
#
loop_
_entity.id
_entity.type
_entity.pdbx_description
1 polymer ?
#
loop_
_entity_poly.entity_id
_entity_poly.type
_entity_poly.pdbx_seq_one_letter_code
_entity_poly.pdbx_strand_id
1 'polypeptide(L)'
;MNAIIVEKNPAQTELDALGVSKWPTWQKEVSTFDWTFHEQEIAYILDGECVITPIGGAAVTFAKGDLVTFPAGMKASWEVKKPLHKHYKLDGNALTQAFRRIKAALKL
;
A
#
# COMPACT_ATOMS: atom_id res chain seq x y z
N MET A 1 12.44 11.72 -2.12
CA MET A 1 11.01 12.05 -2.24
C MET A 1 10.23 10.77 -2.01
N ASN A 2 9.72 10.55 -0.79
CA ASN A 2 9.00 9.34 -0.43
C ASN A 2 7.51 9.59 -0.66
N ALA A 3 7.05 9.52 -1.91
CA ALA A 3 5.65 9.68 -2.26
C ALA A 3 4.90 8.35 -2.15
N ILE A 4 3.60 8.42 -1.84
CA ILE A 4 2.71 7.25 -1.88
C ILE A 4 2.45 6.93 -3.36
N ILE A 5 2.64 5.67 -3.74
CA ILE A 5 2.37 5.20 -5.10
C ILE A 5 1.04 4.47 -5.08
N VAL A 6 0.10 4.92 -5.91
CA VAL A 6 -1.19 4.24 -6.11
C VAL A 6 -1.23 3.76 -7.54
N GLU A 7 -1.27 2.45 -7.69
CA GLU A 7 -1.49 1.79 -8.96
C GLU A 7 -2.97 1.39 -9.05
N LYS A 8 -3.68 2.02 -9.98
CA LYS A 8 -5.11 1.80 -10.20
C LYS A 8 -5.28 0.56 -11.08
N ASN A 9 -5.96 -0.47 -10.56
CA ASN A 9 -6.28 -1.69 -11.29
C ASN A 9 -5.05 -2.35 -11.97
N PRO A 10 -4.05 -2.82 -11.19
CA PRO A 10 -2.90 -3.54 -11.72
C PRO A 10 -3.32 -4.83 -12.43
N ALA A 11 -2.48 -5.33 -13.33
CA ALA A 11 -2.79 -6.55 -14.05
C ALA A 11 -2.85 -7.75 -13.08
N GLN A 12 -3.79 -8.67 -13.31
CA GLN A 12 -3.92 -9.87 -12.47
C GLN A 12 -2.61 -10.67 -12.40
N THR A 13 -1.86 -10.73 -13.50
CA THR A 13 -0.54 -11.37 -13.56
C THR A 13 0.48 -10.74 -12.61
N GLU A 14 0.41 -9.43 -12.38
CA GLU A 14 1.30 -8.73 -11.43
C GLU A 14 0.89 -9.03 -9.99
N LEU A 15 -0.42 -9.02 -9.70
CA LEU A 15 -0.95 -9.41 -8.39
C LEU A 15 -0.60 -10.86 -8.03
N ASP A 16 -0.68 -11.77 -9.01
CA ASP A 16 -0.32 -13.17 -8.85
C ASP A 16 1.20 -13.34 -8.67
N ALA A 17 2.02 -12.61 -9.44
CA ALA A 17 3.48 -12.60 -9.30
C ALA A 17 3.95 -12.03 -7.94
N LEU A 18 3.19 -11.08 -7.38
CA LEU A 18 3.38 -10.56 -6.03
C LEU A 18 2.85 -11.50 -4.94
N GLY A 19 2.00 -12.46 -5.32
CA GLY A 19 1.36 -13.40 -4.41
C GLY A 19 0.43 -12.72 -3.42
N VAL A 20 -0.28 -11.67 -3.85
CA VAL A 20 -1.15 -10.83 -2.99
C VAL A 20 -2.17 -11.67 -2.23
N SER A 21 -2.72 -12.71 -2.86
CA SER A 21 -3.66 -13.66 -2.25
C SER A 21 -3.11 -14.41 -1.03
N LYS A 22 -1.78 -14.47 -0.86
CA LYS A 22 -1.11 -15.10 0.28
C LYS A 22 -0.76 -14.13 1.39
N TRP A 23 -0.94 -12.83 1.17
CA TRP A 23 -0.60 -11.81 2.17
C TRP A 23 -1.62 -11.83 3.31
N PRO A 24 -1.23 -11.47 4.53
CA PRO A 24 -2.19 -11.30 5.61
C PRO A 24 -3.24 -10.25 5.22
N THR A 25 -4.48 -10.48 5.64
CA THR A 25 -5.56 -9.53 5.49
C THR A 25 -5.66 -8.64 6.71
N TRP A 26 -6.09 -7.42 6.49
CA TRP A 26 -6.38 -6.46 7.53
C TRP A 26 -7.70 -5.75 7.24
N GLN A 27 -8.47 -5.51 8.29
CA GLN A 27 -9.80 -4.92 8.20
C GLN A 27 -9.96 -3.80 9.22
N LYS A 28 -10.70 -2.76 8.84
CA LYS A 28 -11.02 -1.65 9.75
C LYS A 28 -12.31 -0.97 9.34
N GLU A 29 -13.12 -0.66 10.34
CA GLU A 29 -14.32 0.16 10.20
C GLU A 29 -13.99 1.63 9.89
N VAL A 30 -15.03 2.36 9.47
CA VAL A 30 -14.98 3.80 9.19
C VAL A 30 -14.45 4.53 10.41
N SER A 31 -13.24 5.08 10.28
CA SER A 31 -12.52 5.73 11.37
C SER A 31 -11.39 6.59 10.81
N THR A 32 -11.02 7.61 11.57
CA THR A 32 -9.89 8.49 11.26
C THR A 32 -8.85 8.35 12.36
N PHE A 33 -7.60 8.07 11.98
CA PHE A 33 -6.51 7.88 12.93
C PHE A 33 -5.16 8.23 12.28
N ASP A 34 -4.20 8.66 13.10
CA ASP A 34 -2.85 8.92 12.65
C ASP A 34 -2.02 7.63 12.64
N TRP A 35 -1.25 7.44 11.58
CA TRP A 35 -0.43 6.25 11.38
C TRP A 35 1.00 6.62 10.99
N THR A 36 1.95 5.85 11.52
CA THR A 36 3.37 5.96 11.16
C THR A 36 3.83 4.66 10.52
N PHE A 37 4.26 4.74 9.26
CA PHE A 37 4.86 3.63 8.55
C PHE A 37 6.34 3.52 8.95
N HIS A 38 6.66 2.59 9.84
CA HIS A 38 8.04 2.35 10.25
C HIS A 38 8.87 1.70 9.12
N GLU A 39 8.22 0.87 8.30
CA GLU A 39 8.79 0.18 7.16
C GLU A 39 7.93 0.42 5.92
N GLN A 40 8.44 0.02 4.75
CA GLN A 40 7.66 0.10 3.52
C GLN A 40 6.52 -0.91 3.58
N GLU A 41 5.30 -0.46 3.39
CA GLU A 41 4.10 -1.31 3.33
C GLU A 41 3.54 -1.29 1.91
N ILE A 42 3.24 -2.46 1.37
CA ILE A 42 2.43 -2.59 0.16
C ILE A 42 1.08 -3.15 0.54
N ALA A 43 0.02 -2.49 0.11
CA ALA A 43 -1.35 -2.86 0.38
C ALA A 43 -2.13 -3.01 -0.91
N TYR A 44 -2.81 -4.13 -1.09
CA TYR A 44 -3.82 -4.29 -2.12
C TYR A 44 -5.21 -4.18 -1.50
N ILE A 45 -6.03 -3.29 -2.03
CA ILE A 45 -7.35 -2.98 -1.47
C ILE A 45 -8.38 -3.94 -2.04
N LEU A 46 -8.87 -4.86 -1.22
CA LEU A 46 -9.92 -5.81 -1.59
C LEU A 46 -11.30 -5.17 -1.58
N ASP A 47 -11.53 -4.28 -0.62
CA ASP A 47 -12.79 -3.55 -0.48
C ASP A 47 -12.60 -2.26 0.34
N GLY A 48 -13.53 -1.33 0.17
CA GLY A 48 -13.53 -0.05 0.88
C GLY A 48 -12.91 1.11 0.12
N GLU A 49 -12.84 2.24 0.81
CA GLU A 49 -12.38 3.52 0.28
C GLU A 49 -11.72 4.30 1.41
N CYS A 50 -10.49 4.75 1.18
CA CYS A 50 -9.70 5.47 2.16
C CYS A 50 -9.00 6.68 1.53
N VAL A 51 -8.80 7.68 2.36
CA VAL A 51 -7.96 8.84 2.07
C VAL A 51 -6.80 8.81 3.05
N ILE A 52 -5.59 8.97 2.54
CA ILE A 52 -4.40 9.09 3.37
C ILE A 52 -3.73 10.43 3.09
N THR A 53 -3.39 11.16 4.15
CA THR A 53 -2.79 12.49 4.04
C THR A 53 -1.43 12.49 4.72
N PRO A 54 -0.32 12.43 3.98
CA PRO A 54 1.02 12.56 4.54
C PRO A 54 1.21 13.92 5.22
N ILE A 55 1.98 13.96 6.30
CA ILE A 55 2.34 15.23 6.94
C ILE A 55 3.14 16.08 5.95
N GLY A 56 2.58 17.25 5.57
CA GLY A 56 3.19 18.16 4.59
C GLY A 56 3.03 17.74 3.13
N GLY A 57 2.17 16.76 2.84
CA GLY A 57 1.87 16.28 1.49
C GLY A 57 0.41 16.48 1.07
N ALA A 58 0.10 16.07 -0.15
CA ALA A 58 -1.27 16.04 -0.66
C ALA A 58 -2.01 14.77 -0.21
N ALA A 59 -3.31 14.89 0.02
CA ALA A 59 -4.17 13.75 0.28
C ALA A 59 -4.22 12.81 -0.94
N VAL A 60 -4.08 11.52 -0.69
CA VAL A 60 -4.10 10.45 -1.69
C VAL A 60 -5.29 9.55 -1.41
N THR A 61 -6.14 9.34 -2.43
CA THR A 61 -7.34 8.52 -2.30
C THR A 61 -7.18 7.21 -3.06
N PHE A 62 -7.52 6.10 -2.40
CA PHE A 62 -7.51 4.77 -2.97
C PHE A 62 -8.73 3.97 -2.52
N ALA A 63 -9.14 3.05 -3.38
CA ALA A 63 -10.33 2.25 -3.21
C ALA A 63 -10.08 0.81 -3.67
N LYS A 64 -11.12 -0.02 -3.59
CA LYS A 64 -11.12 -1.39 -4.10
C LYS A 64 -10.44 -1.53 -5.46
N GLY A 65 -9.54 -2.50 -5.57
CA GLY A 65 -8.78 -2.82 -6.78
C GLY A 65 -7.46 -2.08 -6.91
N ASP A 66 -7.14 -1.16 -5.99
CA ASP A 66 -5.88 -0.42 -6.03
C ASP A 66 -4.75 -1.16 -5.31
N LEU A 67 -3.54 -1.05 -5.85
CA LEU A 67 -2.31 -1.45 -5.17
C LEU A 67 -1.58 -0.19 -4.72
N VAL A 68 -1.38 -0.07 -3.41
CA VAL A 68 -0.82 1.12 -2.77
C VAL A 68 0.50 0.77 -2.11
N THR A 69 1.54 1.55 -2.39
CA THR A 69 2.84 1.43 -1.73
C THR A 69 3.09 2.65 -0.87
N PHE A 70 3.22 2.40 0.44
CA PHE A 70 3.56 3.39 1.46
C PHE A 70 5.05 3.31 1.78
N PRO A 71 5.80 4.42 1.64
CA PRO A 71 7.23 4.42 1.90
C PRO A 71 7.54 4.39 3.40
N ALA A 72 8.68 3.77 3.74
CA ALA A 72 9.19 3.73 5.11
C ALA A 72 9.47 5.13 5.68
N GLY A 73 9.24 5.30 6.97
CA GLY A 73 9.45 6.53 7.72
C GLY A 73 8.37 7.60 7.51
N MET A 74 7.27 7.29 6.79
CA MET A 74 6.19 8.24 6.54
C MET A 74 5.24 8.32 7.73
N LYS A 75 4.86 9.54 8.11
CA LYS A 75 3.72 9.81 8.99
C LYS A 75 2.57 10.37 8.17
N ALA A 76 1.37 9.82 8.36
CA ALA A 76 0.19 10.24 7.64
C ALA A 76 -1.07 10.09 8.50
N SER A 77 -2.07 10.91 8.22
CA SER A 77 -3.41 10.72 8.76
C SER A 77 -4.21 9.83 7.84
N TRP A 78 -4.82 8.79 8.37
CA TRP A 78 -5.63 7.82 7.65
C TRP A 78 -7.10 8.09 7.93
N GLU A 79 -7.89 8.32 6.88
CA GLU A 79 -9.33 8.47 6.94
C GLU A 79 -9.98 7.32 6.16
N VAL A 80 -10.61 6.39 6.89
CA VAL A 80 -11.35 5.27 6.32
C VAL A 80 -12.79 5.72 6.07
N LYS A 81 -13.16 5.98 4.80
CA LYS A 81 -14.51 6.45 4.43
C LYS A 81 -15.52 5.32 4.32
N LYS A 82 -15.07 4.15 3.88
CA LYS A 82 -15.85 2.90 3.84
C LYS A 82 -15.03 1.80 4.50
N PRO A 83 -15.66 0.80 5.15
CA PRO A 83 -14.94 -0.29 5.80
C PRO A 83 -13.84 -0.85 4.90
N LEU A 84 -12.59 -0.71 5.37
CA LEU A 84 -11.41 -1.07 4.62
C LEU A 84 -11.14 -2.54 4.79
N HIS A 85 -10.94 -3.25 3.68
CA HIS A 85 -10.40 -4.60 3.65
C HIS A 85 -9.22 -4.62 2.68
N LYS A 86 -8.03 -4.96 3.18
CA LYS A 86 -6.80 -4.98 2.37
C LYS A 86 -5.96 -6.21 2.65
N HIS A 87 -5.26 -6.69 1.64
CA HIS A 87 -4.07 -7.50 1.81
C HIS A 87 -2.89 -6.56 2.05
N TYR A 88 -2.03 -6.84 3.02
CA TYR A 88 -0.86 -6.01 3.28
C TYR A 88 0.40 -6.84 3.40
N LYS A 89 1.53 -6.27 2.98
CA LYS A 89 2.85 -6.85 3.12
C LYS A 89 3.83 -5.79 3.55
N LEU A 90 4.47 -6.04 4.69
CA LEU A 90 5.59 -5.26 5.16
C LEU A 90 6.84 -5.75 4.42
N ASP A 91 7.43 -4.87 3.62
CA ASP A 91 8.60 -5.16 2.81
C ASP A 91 9.85 -4.83 3.64
N GLY A 92 10.10 -5.68 4.64
CA GLY A 92 11.20 -5.51 5.58
C GLY A 92 12.58 -5.53 4.89
N ASN A 93 13.51 -4.72 5.43
CA ASN A 93 14.93 -4.50 5.11
C ASN A 93 15.43 -4.42 3.65
N ALA A 94 16.41 -3.54 3.42
CA ALA A 94 16.94 -3.08 2.13
C ALA A 94 17.28 -4.15 1.06
N LEU A 95 17.57 -5.40 1.46
CA LEU A 95 17.86 -6.50 0.54
C LEU A 95 16.64 -6.92 -0.28
N THR A 96 15.45 -6.94 0.31
CA THR A 96 14.20 -7.26 -0.42
C THR A 96 13.85 -6.13 -1.40
N GLN A 97 14.10 -4.89 -1.01
CA GLN A 97 13.93 -3.71 -1.87
C GLN A 97 14.90 -3.72 -3.07
N ALA A 98 16.16 -4.09 -2.85
CA ALA A 98 17.14 -4.23 -3.92
C ALA A 98 16.71 -5.31 -4.93
N PHE A 99 16.26 -6.48 -4.43
CA PHE A 99 15.79 -7.57 -5.28
C PHE A 99 14.56 -7.16 -6.10
N ARG A 100 13.62 -6.41 -5.52
CA ARG A 100 12.45 -5.90 -6.24
C ARG A 100 12.79 -4.82 -7.27
N ARG A 101 13.72 -3.91 -6.96
CA ARG A 101 14.22 -2.92 -7.93
C ARG A 101 14.90 -3.59 -9.12
N ILE A 102 15.68 -4.64 -8.86
CA ILE A 102 16.30 -5.46 -9.90
C ILE A 102 15.22 -6.17 -10.73
N LYS A 103 14.24 -6.80 -10.09
CA LYS A 103 13.13 -7.48 -10.78
C LYS A 103 12.30 -6.53 -11.65
N ALA A 104 11.90 -5.38 -11.11
CA ALA A 104 11.13 -4.36 -11.84
C ALA A 104 11.92 -3.74 -13.00
N ALA A 105 13.22 -3.49 -12.83
CA ALA A 105 14.08 -3.00 -13.91
C ALA A 105 14.29 -4.04 -15.03
N LEU A 106 14.16 -5.33 -14.71
CA LEU A 106 14.36 -6.43 -15.66
C LEU A 106 13.09 -6.90 -16.37
N LYS A 107 11.89 -6.40 -16.02
CA LYS A 107 10.59 -6.92 -16.52
C LYS A 107 10.49 -8.46 -16.47
N LEU A 108 11.06 -9.08 -15.42
CA LEU A 108 11.03 -10.51 -15.15
C LEU A 108 9.98 -10.88 -14.10
#